data_AF-A0A3M1ZVA2-F1
#
_entry.id   AF-A0A3M1ZVA2-F1
#
_cell.length_a   1.000
_cell.length_b   1.000
_cell.length_c   1.000
_cell.angle_alpha   90.00
_cell.angle_beta   90.00
_cell.angle_gamma   90.00
#
_symmetry.space_group_name_H-M   'P 1'
#
loop_
_entity.id
_entity.type
_entity.pdbx_description
1 polymer ?
#
loop_
_entity_poly.entity_id
_entity_poly.type
_entity_poly.pdbx_seq_one_letter_code
_entity_poly.pdbx_strand_id
1 'polypeptide(L)'
;MNVDVYYLKARSPFHFGVGGGGVGEVSPWPHADTLFAALCLELQALYGTAVLRDFLSPFQNNHPPLLLSSAFPYAAGKEGKIRFYPRPFLRRFYDKEGSDPKAAKKFKKIQFVSEQIFEDWISGKPLTDHWHEENLLQDGHLWVTQAEQAAIGHESIWKEAVTPRVTLDRAASQSQIFQSKRVRFAKDCGLWLAIRW
;
A
#
# COMPACT_ATOMS: atom_id res chain seq x y z
N MET A 1 15.19 15.11 -12.42
CA MET A 1 14.81 14.97 -10.99
C MET A 1 14.96 13.51 -10.63
N ASN A 2 15.78 13.22 -9.61
CA ASN A 2 15.99 11.84 -9.17
C ASN A 2 14.90 11.46 -8.16
N VAL A 3 14.40 10.24 -8.25
CA VAL A 3 13.45 9.65 -7.31
C VAL A 3 14.16 8.48 -6.64
N ASP A 4 14.26 8.53 -5.32
CA ASP A 4 14.84 7.46 -4.51
C ASP A 4 13.74 6.51 -4.03
N VAL A 5 14.02 5.21 -4.10
CA VAL A 5 13.08 4.16 -3.70
C VAL A 5 13.59 3.47 -2.44
N TYR A 6 12.74 3.42 -1.41
CA TYR A 6 13.04 2.79 -0.13
C TYR A 6 12.13 1.59 0.09
N TYR A 7 12.69 0.50 0.63
CA TYR A 7 11.95 -0.73 0.93
C TYR A 7 11.86 -0.97 2.43
N LEU A 8 10.62 -1.06 2.92
CA LEU A 8 10.29 -1.44 4.29
C LEU A 8 9.97 -2.94 4.32
N LYS A 9 10.98 -3.75 4.68
CA LYS A 9 10.80 -5.19 4.87
C LYS A 9 10.00 -5.45 6.16
N ALA A 10 8.87 -6.14 6.04
CA ALA A 10 8.05 -6.50 7.18
C ALA A 10 8.75 -7.57 8.04
N ARG A 11 9.21 -7.20 9.25
CA ARG A 11 9.76 -8.15 10.24
C ARG A 11 8.71 -8.64 11.22
N SER A 12 7.61 -7.91 11.35
CA SER A 12 6.46 -8.22 12.19
C SER A 12 5.17 -7.75 11.50
N PRO A 13 3.99 -8.20 11.94
CA PRO A 13 2.73 -7.66 11.45
C PRO A 13 2.63 -6.15 11.72
N PHE A 14 2.06 -5.41 10.79
CA PHE A 14 1.77 -3.98 10.92
C PHE A 14 0.35 -3.73 11.43
N HIS A 15 0.15 -2.54 11.99
CA HIS A 15 -1.17 -2.01 12.31
C HIS A 15 -1.20 -0.54 11.85
N PHE A 16 -1.89 -0.28 10.75
CA PHE A 16 -2.13 1.09 10.25
C PHE A 16 -3.61 1.39 10.45
N GLY A 17 -3.95 2.15 11.48
CA GLY A 17 -5.35 2.45 11.80
C GLY A 17 -6.00 3.29 10.71
N VAL A 18 -7.28 3.02 10.43
CA VAL A 18 -8.09 3.79 9.48
C VAL A 18 -8.97 4.77 10.26
N GLY A 19 -8.80 6.08 10.02
CA GLY A 19 -9.62 7.11 10.65
C GLY A 19 -11.09 7.00 10.22
N GLY A 20 -12.01 7.00 11.19
CA GLY A 20 -13.45 6.86 10.93
C GLY A 20 -13.95 5.43 10.73
N GLY A 21 -13.06 4.43 10.73
CA GLY A 21 -13.42 3.02 10.76
C GLY A 21 -13.83 2.54 12.16
N GLY A 22 -14.47 1.36 12.23
CA GLY A 22 -14.73 0.71 13.52
C GLY A 22 -13.44 0.45 14.30
N VAL A 23 -13.53 0.41 15.64
CA VAL A 23 -12.38 0.12 16.52
C VAL A 23 -11.68 -1.15 16.05
N GLY A 24 -10.40 -1.02 15.64
CA GLY A 24 -9.56 -2.13 15.22
C GLY A 24 -9.47 -2.38 13.71
N GLU A 25 -10.10 -1.55 12.87
CA GLU A 25 -9.86 -1.57 11.42
C GLU A 25 -8.41 -1.19 11.07
N VAL A 26 -7.88 -1.83 10.02
CA VAL A 26 -6.53 -1.58 9.52
C VAL A 26 -6.49 -1.43 8.02
N SER A 27 -5.59 -0.57 7.56
CA SER A 27 -5.12 -0.56 6.19
C SER A 27 -3.91 -1.50 6.06
N PRO A 28 -3.73 -2.21 4.92
CA PRO A 28 -2.52 -2.96 4.64
C PRO A 28 -1.29 -2.09 4.34
N TRP A 29 -1.48 -0.79 4.09
CA TRP A 29 -0.41 0.17 3.84
C TRP A 29 -0.71 1.55 4.47
N PRO A 30 0.32 2.31 4.89
CA PRO A 30 0.14 3.67 5.37
C PRO A 30 0.11 4.68 4.23
N HIS A 31 -0.67 5.74 4.42
CA HIS A 31 -0.69 6.90 3.53
C HIS A 31 0.50 7.83 3.81
N ALA A 32 0.80 8.72 2.85
CA ALA A 32 1.94 9.65 2.91
C ALA A 32 1.90 10.57 4.15
N ASP A 33 0.71 10.97 4.59
CA ASP A 33 0.49 11.79 5.78
C ASP A 33 0.95 11.08 7.07
N THR A 34 0.65 9.79 7.21
CA THR A 34 1.08 8.96 8.34
C THR A 34 2.59 8.81 8.37
N LEU A 35 3.21 8.58 7.21
CA LEU A 35 4.66 8.47 7.07
C LEU A 35 5.35 9.81 7.34
N PHE A 36 4.77 10.91 6.85
CA PHE A 36 5.29 12.26 7.09
C PHE A 36 5.17 12.67 8.56
N ALA A 37 4.06 12.34 9.22
CA ALA A 37 3.87 12.53 10.65
C ALA A 37 4.92 11.74 11.46
N ALA A 38 5.16 10.48 11.11
CA ALA A 38 6.21 9.67 11.73
C ALA A 38 7.59 10.32 11.54
N LEU A 39 7.92 10.80 10.34
CA LEU A 39 9.17 11.53 10.08
C LEU A 39 9.30 12.78 10.96
N CYS A 40 8.22 13.56 11.14
CA CYS A 40 8.21 14.75 11.98
C CYS A 40 8.45 14.42 13.46
N LEU A 41 7.83 13.34 13.95
CA LEU A 41 8.02 12.87 15.33
C LEU A 41 9.46 12.41 15.57
N GLU A 42 10.05 11.67 14.62
CA GLU A 42 11.45 11.24 14.72
C GLU A 42 12.41 12.44 14.66
N LEU A 43 12.17 13.42 13.77
CA LEU A 43 12.98 14.64 13.72
C LEU A 43 12.91 15.42 15.04
N GLN A 44 11.71 15.56 15.62
CA GLN A 44 11.54 16.21 16.92
C GLN A 44 12.25 15.45 18.03
N ALA A 45 12.15 14.12 18.06
CA ALA A 45 12.74 13.30 19.10
C ALA A 45 14.28 13.32 19.05
N LEU A 46 14.86 13.32 17.84
CA LEU A 46 16.31 13.27 17.65
C LEU A 46 16.99 14.63 17.70
N TYR A 47 16.35 15.68 17.18
CA TYR A 47 16.96 16.99 16.95
C TYR A 47 16.22 18.16 17.59
N GLY A 48 15.09 17.91 18.24
CA GLY A 48 14.30 18.91 18.95
C GLY A 48 13.37 19.74 18.06
N THR A 49 12.51 20.52 18.73
CA THR A 49 11.42 21.27 18.09
C THR A 49 11.91 22.40 17.17
N ALA A 50 13.09 22.99 17.43
CA ALA A 50 13.64 24.03 16.56
C ALA A 50 13.94 23.47 15.15
N VAL A 51 14.64 22.35 15.08
CA VAL A 51 14.97 21.68 13.80
C VAL A 51 13.71 21.23 13.07
N LEU A 52 12.70 20.72 13.78
CA LEU A 52 11.41 20.38 13.16
C LEU A 52 10.73 21.60 12.52
N ARG A 53 10.73 22.76 13.20
CA ARG A 53 10.12 23.98 12.65
C ARG A 53 10.84 24.46 11.39
N ASP A 54 12.17 24.42 11.39
CA ASP A 54 12.97 24.78 10.22
C ASP A 54 12.72 23.82 9.06
N PHE A 55 12.62 22.52 9.35
CA PHE A 55 12.26 21.50 8.35
C PHE A 55 10.86 21.72 7.75
N LEU A 56 9.87 22.12 8.55
CA LEU A 56 8.49 22.32 8.10
C LEU A 56 8.27 23.65 7.36
N SER A 57 9.10 24.67 7.59
CA SER A 57 8.92 26.01 7.03
C SER A 57 8.80 26.00 5.49
N PRO A 58 9.65 25.31 4.71
CA PRO A 58 9.52 25.32 3.26
C PRO A 58 8.24 24.61 2.75
N PHE A 59 7.73 23.60 3.47
CA PHE A 59 6.46 22.96 3.13
C PHE A 59 5.29 23.95 3.25
N GLN A 60 5.28 24.78 4.29
CA GLN A 60 4.24 25.80 4.51
C GLN A 60 4.29 26.91 3.45
N ASN A 61 5.47 27.14 2.86
CA ASN A 61 5.69 28.13 1.82
C ASN A 61 5.56 27.55 0.39
N ASN A 62 5.00 26.35 0.21
CA ASN A 62 4.87 25.66 -1.08
C ASN A 62 6.20 25.40 -1.82
N HIS A 63 7.32 25.34 -1.08
CA HIS A 63 8.65 24.99 -1.58
C HIS A 63 9.22 23.78 -0.82
N PRO A 64 8.54 22.61 -0.85
CA PRO A 64 8.97 21.47 -0.06
C PRO A 64 10.33 20.95 -0.55
N PRO A 65 11.29 20.66 0.35
CA PRO A 65 12.61 20.13 0.00
C PRO A 65 12.56 18.64 -0.37
N LEU A 66 11.42 17.99 -0.15
CA LEU A 66 11.14 16.64 -0.61
C LEU A 66 9.63 16.43 -0.79
N LEU A 67 9.27 15.54 -1.70
CA LEU A 67 7.94 14.95 -1.80
C LEU A 67 8.00 13.47 -1.44
N LEU A 68 7.05 13.04 -0.62
CA LEU A 68 6.93 11.68 -0.11
C LEU A 68 5.69 11.01 -0.70
N SER A 69 5.84 9.82 -1.29
CA SER A 69 4.69 9.01 -1.68
C SER A 69 4.06 8.30 -0.47
N SER A 70 2.83 7.82 -0.62
CA SER A 70 2.34 6.75 0.25
C SER A 70 3.25 5.52 0.11
N ALA A 71 3.19 4.61 1.09
CA ALA A 71 3.84 3.33 0.92
C ALA A 71 2.92 2.36 0.21
N PHE A 72 3.47 1.56 -0.70
CA PHE A 72 2.73 0.61 -1.52
C PHE A 72 3.31 -0.79 -1.36
N PRO A 73 2.53 -1.86 -1.59
CA PRO A 73 3.03 -3.22 -1.49
C PRO A 73 4.17 -3.51 -2.48
N TYR A 74 5.08 -4.40 -2.11
CA TYR A 74 5.94 -5.13 -3.06
C TYR A 74 5.95 -6.62 -2.71
N ALA A 75 6.22 -7.44 -3.71
CA ALA A 75 6.45 -8.88 -3.56
C ALA A 75 7.89 -9.24 -3.89
N ALA A 76 8.38 -10.31 -3.26
CA ALA A 76 9.57 -11.01 -3.73
C ALA A 76 9.22 -11.85 -4.97
N GLY A 77 9.89 -11.56 -6.09
CA GLY A 77 9.93 -12.40 -7.28
C GLY A 77 11.22 -13.23 -7.32
N LYS A 78 11.31 -14.16 -8.28
CA LYS A 78 12.49 -15.03 -8.49
C LYS A 78 13.80 -14.24 -8.66
N GLU A 79 13.77 -13.12 -9.39
CA GLU A 79 14.96 -12.36 -9.79
C GLU A 79 15.05 -10.97 -9.14
N GLY A 80 14.07 -10.58 -8.32
CA GLY A 80 14.02 -9.23 -7.78
C GLY A 80 12.73 -8.91 -7.03
N LYS A 81 12.54 -7.64 -6.69
CA LYS A 81 11.32 -7.15 -6.06
C LYS A 81 10.34 -6.66 -7.13
N ILE A 82 9.10 -7.11 -7.05
CA ILE A 82 8.01 -6.63 -7.92
C ILE A 82 7.26 -5.55 -7.14
N ARG A 83 7.34 -4.30 -7.61
CA ARG A 83 6.65 -3.16 -7.01
C ARG A 83 5.22 -3.07 -7.52
N PHE A 84 4.31 -2.80 -6.61
CA PHE A 84 2.92 -2.50 -6.94
C PHE A 84 2.66 -0.99 -6.85
N TYR A 85 1.95 -0.47 -7.84
CA TYR A 85 1.58 0.93 -7.98
C TYR A 85 0.07 1.09 -7.89
N PRO A 86 -0.45 2.18 -7.31
CA PRO A 86 -1.89 2.41 -7.24
C PRO A 86 -2.46 2.47 -8.65
N ARG A 87 -3.64 1.85 -8.86
CA ARG A 87 -4.32 1.82 -10.14
C ARG A 87 -4.56 3.27 -10.65
N PRO A 88 -4.03 3.66 -11.81
CA PRO A 88 -4.30 4.97 -12.39
C PRO A 88 -5.80 5.16 -12.67
N PHE A 89 -6.34 6.34 -12.34
CA PHE A 89 -7.70 6.73 -12.73
C PHE A 89 -7.75 7.23 -14.19
N LEU A 90 -7.29 6.39 -15.13
CA LEU A 90 -7.25 6.71 -16.56
C LEU A 90 -8.36 5.98 -17.32
N ARG A 91 -9.12 6.72 -18.13
CA ARG A 91 -10.41 6.32 -18.72
C ARG A 91 -10.33 5.35 -19.92
N ARG A 92 -9.16 4.78 -20.23
CA ARG A 92 -8.91 4.21 -21.57
C ARG A 92 -9.22 2.72 -21.75
N PHE A 93 -9.30 1.93 -20.68
CA PHE A 93 -9.16 0.48 -20.82
C PHE A 93 -10.49 -0.31 -20.86
N TYR A 94 -11.57 0.16 -20.20
CA TYR A 94 -12.87 -0.54 -20.16
C TYR A 94 -14.10 0.29 -20.54
N ASP A 95 -13.94 1.58 -20.81
CA ASP A 95 -15.04 2.48 -21.17
C ASP A 95 -15.48 2.31 -22.64
N LYS A 96 -15.02 1.26 -23.36
CA LYS A 96 -15.59 0.91 -24.66
C LYS A 96 -16.99 0.32 -24.44
N GLU A 97 -17.99 0.86 -25.14
CA GLU A 97 -19.33 0.29 -25.20
C GLU A 97 -19.25 -1.19 -25.60
N GLY A 98 -19.90 -2.07 -24.82
CA GLY A 98 -19.92 -3.52 -25.07
C GLY A 98 -18.95 -4.37 -24.22
N SER A 99 -18.28 -3.82 -23.21
CA SER A 99 -17.46 -4.64 -22.30
C SER A 99 -18.30 -5.59 -21.43
N ASP A 100 -17.81 -6.81 -21.20
CA ASP A 100 -18.46 -7.80 -20.33
C ASP A 100 -18.63 -7.22 -18.91
N PRO A 101 -19.87 -7.15 -18.37
CA PRO A 101 -20.14 -6.66 -17.02
C PRO A 101 -19.32 -7.35 -15.92
N LYS A 102 -18.97 -8.64 -16.09
CA LYS A 102 -18.13 -9.38 -15.13
C LYS A 102 -16.70 -8.87 -15.13
N ALA A 103 -16.12 -8.65 -16.29
CA ALA A 103 -14.77 -8.09 -16.44
C ALA A 103 -14.71 -6.66 -15.85
N ALA A 104 -15.71 -5.83 -16.12
CA ALA A 104 -15.81 -4.49 -15.55
C ALA A 104 -15.86 -4.48 -14.02
N LYS A 105 -16.57 -5.43 -13.39
CA LYS A 105 -16.63 -5.56 -11.93
C LYS A 105 -15.28 -5.98 -11.34
N LYS A 106 -14.58 -6.94 -11.96
CA LYS A 106 -13.23 -7.36 -11.53
C LYS A 106 -12.24 -6.21 -11.63
N PHE A 107 -12.27 -5.48 -12.74
CA PHE A 107 -11.38 -4.33 -12.93
C PHE A 107 -11.60 -3.22 -11.91
N LYS A 108 -12.86 -2.91 -11.57
CA LYS A 108 -13.20 -1.92 -10.54
C LYS A 108 -12.62 -2.29 -9.17
N LYS A 109 -12.43 -3.58 -8.88
CA LYS A 109 -11.85 -4.09 -7.62
C LYS A 109 -10.34 -3.91 -7.53
N ILE A 110 -9.64 -3.81 -8.66
CA ILE A 110 -8.17 -3.63 -8.69
C ILE A 110 -7.80 -2.33 -7.97
N GLN A 111 -6.89 -2.46 -7.01
CA GLN A 111 -6.34 -1.35 -6.24
C GLN A 111 -4.91 -1.05 -6.66
N PHE A 112 -4.13 -2.09 -7.00
CA PHE A 112 -2.77 -1.93 -7.49
C PHE A 112 -2.49 -2.78 -8.72
N VAL A 113 -1.51 -2.33 -9.48
CA VAL A 113 -0.96 -3.01 -10.65
C VAL A 113 0.55 -3.15 -10.49
N SER A 114 1.16 -4.15 -11.13
CA SER A 114 2.62 -4.23 -11.19
C SER A 114 3.24 -3.08 -11.98
N GLU A 115 4.55 -2.88 -11.82
CA GLU A 115 5.30 -1.84 -12.49
C GLU A 115 5.12 -1.84 -14.02
N GLN A 116 5.25 -3.00 -14.66
CA GLN A 116 5.09 -3.10 -16.11
C GLN A 116 3.69 -2.69 -16.57
N ILE A 117 2.65 -3.16 -15.87
CA ILE A 117 1.26 -2.79 -16.19
C ILE A 117 1.04 -1.30 -15.96
N PHE A 118 1.58 -0.74 -14.86
CA PHE A 118 1.49 0.68 -14.57
C PHE A 118 2.10 1.51 -15.70
N GLU A 119 3.33 1.19 -16.11
CA GLU A 119 4.07 1.87 -17.19
C GLU A 119 3.33 1.80 -18.52
N ASP A 120 2.87 0.61 -18.91
CA ASP A 120 2.09 0.43 -20.14
C ASP A 120 0.79 1.26 -20.09
N TRP A 121 0.15 1.34 -18.92
CA TRP A 121 -1.10 2.07 -18.74
C TRP A 121 -0.90 3.58 -18.87
N ILE A 122 0.08 4.16 -18.17
CA ILE A 122 0.34 5.60 -18.25
C ILE A 122 0.90 6.01 -19.62
N SER A 123 1.58 5.10 -20.31
CA SER A 123 2.08 5.30 -21.68
C SER A 123 0.98 5.17 -22.73
N GLY A 124 -0.22 4.73 -22.34
CA GLY A 124 -1.36 4.53 -23.25
C GLY A 124 -1.23 3.33 -24.17
N LYS A 125 -0.35 2.37 -23.86
CA LYS A 125 -0.27 1.09 -24.58
C LYS A 125 -1.51 0.24 -24.26
N PRO A 126 -1.91 -0.67 -25.17
CA PRO A 126 -2.94 -1.65 -24.86
C PRO A 126 -2.51 -2.56 -23.71
N LEU A 127 -3.40 -2.80 -22.74
CA LEU A 127 -3.17 -3.76 -21.64
C LEU A 127 -3.92 -5.09 -21.84
N THR A 128 -4.53 -5.28 -23.01
CA THR A 128 -5.34 -6.48 -23.32
C THR A 128 -4.55 -7.76 -23.16
N ASP A 129 -3.27 -7.70 -23.49
CA ASP A 129 -2.36 -8.83 -23.48
C ASP A 129 -2.00 -9.26 -22.05
N HIS A 130 -2.18 -8.39 -21.07
CA HIS A 130 -1.96 -8.69 -19.66
C HIS A 130 -3.24 -9.17 -18.96
N TRP A 131 -4.41 -9.05 -19.60
CA TRP A 131 -5.71 -9.32 -18.99
C TRP A 131 -6.08 -10.82 -19.02
N HIS A 132 -5.65 -11.52 -17.99
CA HIS A 132 -6.03 -12.90 -17.71
C HIS A 132 -6.43 -13.03 -16.24
N GLU A 133 -7.46 -13.83 -15.93
CA GLU A 133 -7.95 -13.96 -14.55
C GLU A 133 -6.90 -14.57 -13.62
N GLU A 134 -6.03 -15.43 -14.15
CA GLU A 134 -4.92 -16.06 -13.44
C GLU A 134 -3.85 -15.05 -12.97
N ASN A 135 -3.83 -13.87 -13.58
CA ASN A 135 -2.92 -12.77 -13.25
C ASN A 135 -3.48 -11.83 -12.17
N LEU A 136 -4.65 -12.14 -11.62
CA LEU A 136 -5.26 -11.38 -10.53
C LEU A 136 -4.91 -12.03 -9.18
N LEU A 137 -4.17 -11.30 -8.35
CA LEU A 137 -3.78 -11.74 -7.00
C LEU A 137 -4.61 -11.03 -5.93
N GLN A 138 -4.56 -11.52 -4.70
CA GLN A 138 -5.27 -10.94 -3.54
C GLN A 138 -6.76 -10.75 -3.81
N ASP A 139 -7.44 -11.82 -4.22
CA ASP A 139 -8.86 -11.79 -4.59
C ASP A 139 -9.20 -10.74 -5.67
N GLY A 140 -8.24 -10.39 -6.53
CA GLY A 140 -8.40 -9.39 -7.60
C GLY A 140 -8.14 -7.95 -7.19
N HIS A 141 -7.47 -7.70 -6.07
CA HIS A 141 -7.00 -6.36 -5.71
C HIS A 141 -5.65 -6.00 -6.36
N LEU A 142 -4.89 -7.01 -6.81
CA LEU A 142 -3.62 -6.83 -7.50
C LEU A 142 -3.70 -7.43 -8.90
N TRP A 143 -3.13 -6.72 -9.87
CA TRP A 143 -2.98 -7.22 -11.24
C TRP A 143 -1.51 -7.21 -11.63
N VAL A 144 -1.02 -8.35 -12.08
CA VAL A 144 0.37 -8.57 -12.50
C VAL A 144 0.44 -9.03 -13.96
N THR A 145 1.62 -9.02 -14.56
CA THR A 145 1.84 -9.72 -15.83
C THR A 145 1.94 -11.23 -15.59
N GLN A 146 1.79 -12.03 -16.64
CA GLN A 146 1.93 -13.50 -16.55
C GLN A 146 3.32 -13.92 -16.07
N ALA A 147 4.38 -13.23 -16.51
CA ALA A 147 5.75 -13.50 -16.09
C ALA A 147 5.96 -13.23 -14.59
N GLU A 148 5.41 -12.13 -14.09
CA GLU A 148 5.48 -11.76 -12.67
C GLU A 148 4.65 -12.72 -11.81
N GLN A 149 3.48 -13.16 -12.29
CA GLN A 149 2.67 -14.17 -11.61
C GLN A 149 3.47 -15.47 -11.39
N ALA A 150 4.15 -15.95 -12.43
CA ALA A 150 5.01 -17.13 -12.34
C ALA A 150 6.29 -16.92 -11.52
N ALA A 151 6.68 -15.67 -11.26
CA ALA A 151 7.83 -15.31 -10.45
C ALA A 151 7.50 -15.15 -8.96
N ILE A 152 6.24 -14.82 -8.61
CA ILE A 152 5.79 -14.67 -7.23
C ILE A 152 5.54 -16.06 -6.63
N GLY A 153 6.39 -16.46 -5.67
CA GLY A 153 6.30 -17.75 -4.98
C GLY A 153 5.26 -17.83 -3.86
N HIS A 154 4.33 -16.88 -3.80
CA HIS A 154 3.35 -16.76 -2.73
C HIS A 154 1.94 -16.68 -3.28
N GLU A 155 1.03 -17.48 -2.72
CA GLU A 155 -0.42 -17.40 -2.99
C GLU A 155 -0.99 -16.00 -2.64
N SER A 156 -0.44 -15.38 -1.59
CA SER A 156 -0.91 -14.10 -1.07
C SER A 156 0.25 -13.26 -0.54
N ILE A 157 0.28 -11.98 -0.88
CA ILE A 157 1.38 -11.06 -0.52
C ILE A 157 1.23 -10.53 0.90
N TRP A 158 0.00 -10.28 1.34
CA TRP A 158 -0.34 -9.96 2.72
C TRP A 158 -1.64 -10.62 3.16
N LYS A 159 -1.80 -10.86 4.46
CA LYS A 159 -3.04 -11.33 5.05
C LYS A 159 -3.43 -10.46 6.23
N GLU A 160 -4.71 -10.17 6.34
CA GLU A 160 -5.27 -9.54 7.54
C GLU A 160 -5.53 -10.62 8.59
N ALA A 161 -4.96 -10.44 9.78
CA ALA A 161 -5.18 -11.28 10.94
C ALA A 161 -6.02 -10.52 11.96
N VAL A 162 -7.15 -11.10 12.36
CA VAL A 162 -8.01 -10.57 13.41
C VAL A 162 -7.64 -11.25 14.73
N THR A 163 -7.26 -10.47 15.73
CA THR A 163 -7.01 -10.97 17.09
C THR A 163 -8.11 -10.47 18.01
N PRO A 164 -8.93 -11.35 18.63
CA PRO A 164 -9.86 -10.94 19.66
C PRO A 164 -9.10 -10.52 20.91
N ARG A 165 -9.55 -9.44 21.54
CA ARG A 165 -9.02 -8.88 22.77
C ARG A 165 -10.17 -8.67 23.74
N VAL A 166 -9.84 -8.65 25.02
CA VAL A 166 -10.79 -8.38 26.10
C VAL A 166 -10.22 -7.29 26.98
N THR A 167 -11.04 -6.30 27.28
CA THR A 167 -10.83 -5.37 28.40
C THR A 167 -11.57 -5.94 29.60
N LEU A 168 -10.89 -6.09 30.73
CA LEU A 168 -11.51 -6.47 32.01
C LEU A 168 -11.60 -5.24 32.90
N ASP A 169 -12.78 -4.98 33.45
CA ASP A 169 -12.94 -4.03 34.54
C ASP A 169 -12.16 -4.52 35.77
N ARG A 170 -11.45 -3.61 36.44
CA ARG A 170 -10.59 -3.94 37.58
C ARG A 170 -11.35 -4.23 38.86
N ALA A 171 -12.57 -3.70 39.01
CA ALA A 171 -13.37 -3.88 40.22
C ALA A 171 -14.26 -5.12 40.14
N ALA A 172 -15.01 -5.27 39.06
CA ALA A 172 -16.00 -6.33 38.89
C ALA A 172 -15.56 -7.46 37.94
N SER A 173 -14.35 -7.39 37.36
CA SER A 173 -13.88 -8.34 36.32
C SER A 173 -14.83 -8.50 35.14
N GLN A 174 -15.63 -7.45 34.84
CA GLN A 174 -16.54 -7.46 33.70
C GLN A 174 -15.75 -7.39 32.39
N SER A 175 -16.08 -8.25 31.44
CA SER A 175 -15.37 -8.35 30.16
C SER A 175 -16.07 -7.59 29.04
N GLN A 176 -15.30 -6.78 28.31
CA GLN A 176 -15.71 -6.21 27.02
C GLN A 176 -14.79 -6.71 25.91
N ILE A 177 -15.36 -7.38 24.91
CA ILE A 177 -14.61 -7.91 23.77
C ILE A 177 -14.43 -6.80 22.72
N PHE A 178 -13.22 -6.69 22.18
CA PHE A 178 -12.94 -5.89 20.99
C PHE A 178 -11.99 -6.65 20.06
N GLN A 179 -11.95 -6.26 18.78
CA GLN A 179 -11.06 -6.89 17.80
C GLN A 179 -9.91 -5.95 17.48
N SER A 180 -8.72 -6.51 17.30
CA SER A 180 -7.56 -5.79 16.78
C SER A 180 -7.11 -6.51 15.52
N LYS A 181 -7.20 -5.83 14.37
CA LYS A 181 -6.67 -6.35 13.11
C LYS A 181 -5.20 -5.98 12.97
N ARG A 182 -4.46 -6.82 12.26
CA ARG A 182 -3.05 -6.62 11.88
C ARG A 182 -2.83 -7.13 10.48
N VAL A 183 -1.89 -6.54 9.76
CA VAL A 183 -1.52 -6.97 8.40
C VAL A 183 -0.18 -7.68 8.47
N ARG A 184 -0.13 -8.93 8.01
CA ARG A 184 1.09 -9.73 7.94
C ARG A 184 1.48 -9.94 6.49
N PHE A 185 2.68 -9.51 6.11
CA PHE A 185 3.23 -9.78 4.79
C PHE A 185 3.86 -11.17 4.73
N ALA A 186 3.83 -11.76 3.54
CA ALA A 186 4.58 -12.96 3.24
C ALA A 186 6.09 -12.73 3.37
N LYS A 187 6.86 -13.82 3.41
CA LYS A 187 8.32 -13.75 3.55
C LYS A 187 8.91 -12.92 2.40
N ASP A 188 9.83 -12.02 2.72
CA ASP A 188 10.51 -11.14 1.75
C ASP A 188 9.59 -10.20 0.95
N CYS A 189 8.31 -10.08 1.35
CA CYS A 189 7.38 -9.05 0.90
C CYS A 189 7.32 -7.89 1.92
N GLY A 190 6.75 -6.78 1.50
CA GLY A 190 6.59 -5.62 2.39
C GLY A 190 6.04 -4.42 1.68
N LEU A 191 6.50 -3.24 2.10
CA LEU A 191 6.10 -1.97 1.55
C LEU A 191 7.30 -1.25 0.91
N TRP A 192 7.05 -0.45 -0.11
CA TRP A 192 8.02 0.44 -0.71
C TRP A 192 7.46 1.86 -0.80
N LEU A 193 8.31 2.86 -0.77
CA LEU A 193 7.94 4.26 -0.92
C LEU A 193 8.97 5.00 -1.76
N ALA A 194 8.55 6.10 -2.37
CA ALA A 194 9.38 6.98 -3.17
C ALA A 194 9.56 8.33 -2.47
N ILE A 195 10.78 8.86 -2.57
CA ILE A 195 11.11 10.23 -2.17
C ILE A 195 11.67 10.96 -3.38
N ARG A 196 11.12 12.13 -3.68
CA ARG A 196 11.67 13.07 -4.65
C ARG A 196 12.22 14.27 -3.91
N TRP A 197 13.50 14.54 -4.05
CA TRP A 197 14.16 15.74 -3.50
C TRP A 197 13.97 16.95 -4.42
#